data_AF-I0YME4-F1
#
_entry.id   AF-I0YME4-F1
#
_cell.length_a   1.000
_cell.length_b   1.000
_cell.length_c   1.000
_cell.angle_alpha   90.00
_cell.angle_beta   90.00
_cell.angle_gamma   90.00
#
_symmetry.space_group_name_H-M   'P 1'
#
loop_
_entity.id
_entity.type
_entity.pdbx_description
1 polymer ?
#
loop_
_entity_poly.entity_id
_entity_poly.type
_entity_poly.pdbx_seq_one_letter_code
_entity_poly.pdbx_strand_id
1 'polypeptide(L)'
;GSGETEEECQAEFRPIVQLEEVERVSGEEGEKTLADFKSKLYRFDNDSGEWKERGIGQVRLLESNDTGKIRLLMRQEKTLKIRANHFVMPGTKLQEHSGSEKAWVYSTVDFADEEQRPELFCFRFSSIESAPLLTF
;
A
#
# COMPACT_ATOMS: atom_id res chain seq x y z
N GLY A 1 -57.07 -2.21 17.10
CA GLY A 1 -56.36 -2.93 16.03
C GLY A 1 -54.89 -2.63 16.21
N SER A 2 -54.11 -3.64 16.60
CA SER A 2 -53.25 -4.42 15.70
C SER A 2 -51.91 -3.71 15.49
N GLY A 3 -50.97 -4.02 16.39
CA GLY A 3 -49.55 -3.72 16.19
C GLY A 3 -48.97 -4.72 15.20
N GLU A 4 -48.31 -4.20 14.18
CA GLU A 4 -47.58 -4.99 13.19
C GLU A 4 -46.28 -5.48 13.84
N THR A 5 -46.17 -6.79 14.02
CA THR A 5 -44.90 -7.45 14.36
C THR A 5 -44.02 -7.48 13.12
N GLU A 6 -42.88 -6.80 13.18
CA GLU A 6 -41.80 -6.93 12.19
C GLU A 6 -41.27 -8.37 12.23
N GLU A 7 -41.48 -9.13 11.16
CA GLU A 7 -40.92 -10.48 11.04
C GLU A 7 -39.41 -10.40 10.79
N GLU A 8 -38.61 -10.85 11.75
CA GLU A 8 -37.17 -11.04 11.60
C GLU A 8 -36.88 -12.17 10.60
N CYS A 9 -36.09 -11.86 9.57
CA CYS A 9 -35.67 -12.84 8.56
C CYS A 9 -34.89 -14.02 9.19
N GLN A 10 -35.51 -15.20 9.26
CA GLN A 10 -34.92 -16.46 9.77
C GLN A 10 -34.00 -17.17 8.76
N ALA A 11 -33.26 -16.43 7.93
CA ALA A 11 -32.43 -17.03 6.89
C ALA A 11 -31.21 -17.75 7.51
N GLU A 12 -31.24 -19.09 7.53
CA GLU A 12 -30.09 -19.91 7.91
C GLU A 12 -29.11 -20.07 6.73
N PHE A 13 -27.89 -19.55 6.90
CA PHE A 13 -26.81 -19.73 5.92
C PHE A 13 -25.91 -20.90 6.33
N ARG A 14 -25.88 -21.96 5.50
CA ARG A 14 -24.93 -23.06 5.65
C ARG A 14 -23.63 -22.71 4.92
N PRO A 15 -22.46 -22.87 5.56
CA PRO A 15 -21.18 -22.59 4.91
C PRO A 15 -20.97 -23.54 3.73
N ILE A 16 -20.83 -22.99 2.53
CA ILE A 16 -20.62 -23.75 1.28
C ILE A 16 -19.20 -24.33 1.24
N VAL A 17 -18.27 -23.72 1.97
CA VAL A 17 -16.85 -24.11 2.01
C VAL A 17 -16.38 -24.14 3.46
N GLN A 18 -15.73 -25.24 3.84
CA GLN A 18 -14.93 -25.30 5.06
C GLN A 18 -13.51 -24.87 4.69
N LEU A 19 -13.04 -23.77 5.29
CA LEU A 19 -11.68 -23.28 5.12
C LEU A 19 -10.81 -23.90 6.21
N GLU A 20 -9.72 -24.56 5.81
CA GLU A 20 -8.68 -24.98 6.74
C GLU A 20 -7.85 -23.75 7.15
N GLU A 21 -7.50 -23.66 8.43
CA GLU A 21 -6.61 -22.62 8.92
C GLU A 21 -5.19 -22.90 8.40
N VAL A 22 -4.68 -22.01 7.55
CA VAL A 22 -3.32 -22.08 7.00
C VAL A 22 -2.47 -21.02 7.67
N GLU A 23 -1.25 -21.39 8.07
CA GLU A 23 -0.27 -20.43 8.59
C GLU A 23 0.03 -19.37 7.54
N ARG A 24 -0.14 -18.10 7.90
CA ARG A 24 0.11 -16.98 6.99
C ARG A 24 1.56 -16.54 7.07
N VAL A 25 2.30 -16.81 6.01
CA VAL A 25 3.64 -16.24 5.79
C VAL A 25 3.47 -14.84 5.20
N SER A 26 4.15 -13.84 5.77
CA SER A 26 4.07 -12.45 5.31
C SER A 26 4.91 -12.19 4.06
N GLY A 27 5.97 -12.99 3.86
CA GLY A 27 6.94 -12.85 2.77
C GLY A 27 7.98 -11.76 3.06
N GLU A 28 8.17 -11.41 4.33
CA GLU A 28 8.99 -10.30 4.83
C GLU A 28 9.95 -10.77 5.94
N GLU A 29 9.95 -12.06 6.29
CA GLU A 29 10.68 -12.64 7.42
C GLU A 29 12.21 -12.54 7.25
N GLY A 30 12.70 -12.43 6.01
CA GLY A 30 14.11 -12.27 5.66
C GLY A 30 14.58 -10.82 5.53
N GLU A 31 13.81 -9.85 6.03
CA GLU A 31 14.06 -8.43 5.83
C GLU A 31 14.02 -7.62 7.12
N LYS A 32 14.79 -6.53 7.15
CA LYS A 32 14.82 -5.56 8.23
C LYS A 32 14.07 -4.29 7.85
N THR A 33 13.16 -3.86 8.72
CA THR A 33 12.48 -2.57 8.56
C THR A 33 13.43 -1.40 8.84
N LEU A 34 13.65 -0.55 7.84
CA LEU A 34 14.44 0.68 7.94
C LEU A 34 13.58 1.90 8.27
N ALA A 35 12.36 1.93 7.72
CA ALA A 35 11.39 2.99 7.97
C ALA A 35 9.97 2.41 7.98
N ASP A 36 9.10 2.99 8.79
CA ASP A 36 7.72 2.58 8.96
C ASP A 36 6.87 3.84 9.19
N PHE A 37 5.97 4.14 8.26
CA PHE A 37 5.09 5.31 8.35
C PHE A 37 3.78 5.12 7.58
N LYS A 38 2.76 5.85 8.02
CA LYS A 38 1.47 5.91 7.32
C LYS A 38 1.49 6.93 6.20
N SER A 39 0.92 6.56 5.06
CA SER A 39 0.82 7.45 3.92
C SER A 39 -0.43 7.19 3.08
N LYS A 40 -0.82 8.19 2.31
CA LYS A 40 -1.75 8.03 1.19
C LYS A 40 -0.94 8.00 -0.09
N LEU A 41 -1.14 6.95 -0.89
CA LEU A 41 -0.51 6.76 -2.18
C LEU A 41 -1.46 7.16 -3.30
N TYR A 42 -0.93 7.94 -4.23
CA TYR A 42 -1.56 8.26 -5.50
C TYR A 42 -0.71 7.73 -6.65
N ARG A 43 -1.38 7.42 -7.75
CA ARG A 43 -0.78 7.07 -9.03
C ARG A 43 -1.24 8.07 -10.08
N PHE A 44 -0.32 8.50 -10.94
CA PHE A 44 -0.68 9.30 -12.10
C PHE A 44 -1.23 8.43 -13.22
N ASP A 45 -2.41 8.77 -13.71
CA ASP A 45 -3.06 8.10 -14.83
C ASP A 45 -2.71 8.83 -16.12
N ASN A 46 -1.90 8.21 -16.99
CA ASN A 46 -1.43 8.87 -18.21
C ASN A 46 -2.56 9.13 -19.21
N ASP A 47 -3.61 8.30 -19.22
CA ASP A 47 -4.73 8.43 -20.15
C ASP A 47 -5.60 9.63 -19.82
N SER A 48 -5.94 9.85 -18.54
CA SER A 48 -6.72 11.02 -18.12
C SER A 48 -5.88 12.24 -17.70
N GLY A 49 -4.57 12.06 -17.49
CA GLY A 49 -3.67 13.12 -17.06
C GLY A 49 -3.89 13.56 -15.61
N GLU A 50 -4.39 12.67 -14.74
CA GLU A 50 -4.79 13.01 -13.37
C GLU A 50 -4.21 12.07 -12.30
N TRP A 51 -4.13 12.56 -11.06
CA TRP A 51 -3.75 11.76 -9.91
C TRP A 51 -4.95 10.96 -9.37
N LYS A 52 -4.84 9.64 -9.35
CA LYS A 52 -5.84 8.72 -8.78
C LYS A 52 -5.34 8.15 -7.45
N GLU A 53 -6.22 8.11 -6.45
CA GLU A 53 -5.89 7.46 -5.17
C GLU A 53 -5.69 5.94 -5.40
N ARG A 54 -4.53 5.42 -5.00
CA ARG A 54 -4.21 3.99 -5.11
C ARG A 54 -4.37 3.25 -3.78
N GLY A 55 -4.14 3.93 -2.65
CA GLY A 55 -4.40 3.35 -1.35
C GLY A 55 -4.00 4.23 -0.18
N ILE A 56 -4.50 3.87 1.01
CA ILE A 56 -4.14 4.48 2.29
C ILE A 56 -3.66 3.36 3.21
N GLY A 57 -2.48 3.53 3.78
CA GLY A 57 -2.02 2.63 4.83
C GLY A 57 -0.54 2.67 5.10
N GLN A 58 -0.03 1.52 5.54
CA GLN A 58 1.30 1.40 6.10
C GLN A 58 2.32 1.23 4.97
N VAL A 59 3.33 2.09 4.95
CA VAL A 59 4.48 1.99 4.06
C VAL A 59 5.69 1.59 4.90
N ARG A 60 6.48 0.66 4.38
CA ARG A 60 7.75 0.23 4.96
C ARG A 60 8.85 0.23 3.91
N LEU A 61 10.04 0.67 4.33
CA LEU A 61 11.28 0.36 3.63
C LEU A 61 11.89 -0.86 4.28
N LEU A 62 12.10 -1.90 3.48
CA LEU A 62 12.57 -3.20 3.92
C LEU A 62 13.90 -3.51 3.24
N GLU A 63 14.92 -3.83 4.02
CA GLU A 63 16.24 -4.25 3.53
C GLU A 63 16.38 -5.77 3.66
N SER A 64 16.70 -6.45 2.56
CA SER A 64 16.97 -7.89 2.56
C SER A 64 18.24 -8.21 3.35
N ASN A 65 18.14 -9.11 4.32
CA ASN A 65 19.28 -9.52 5.14
C ASN A 65 20.37 -10.23 4.32
N ASP A 66 19.98 -10.91 3.24
CA ASP A 66 20.90 -11.70 2.40
C ASP A 66 21.60 -10.84 1.34
N THR A 67 20.88 -9.86 0.78
CA THR A 67 21.34 -9.12 -0.41
C THR A 67 21.61 -7.64 -0.18
N GLY A 68 21.16 -7.08 0.95
CA GLY A 68 21.18 -5.65 1.23
C GLY A 68 20.28 -4.81 0.31
N LYS A 69 19.48 -5.46 -0.56
CA LYS A 69 18.55 -4.73 -1.45
C LYS A 69 17.41 -4.15 -0.63
N ILE A 70 17.08 -2.90 -0.91
CA ILE A 70 15.98 -2.19 -0.27
C ILE A 70 14.76 -2.22 -1.19
N ARG A 71 13.60 -2.59 -0.64
CA ARG A 71 12.30 -2.45 -1.31
C ARG A 71 11.37 -1.55 -0.50
N LEU A 72 10.50 -0.85 -1.23
CA LEU A 72 9.35 -0.19 -0.66
C LEU A 72 8.15 -1.12 -0.74
N LEU A 73 7.49 -1.34 0.40
CA LEU A 73 6.26 -2.12 0.49
C LEU A 73 5.17 -1.29 1.15
N MET A 74 4.01 -1.16 0.50
CA MET A 74 2.83 -0.53 1.07
C MET A 74 1.67 -1.53 1.15
N ARG A 75 1.03 -1.60 2.32
CA ARG A 75 -0.22 -2.36 2.52
C ARG A 75 -1.36 -1.43 2.91
N GLN A 76 -2.51 -1.62 2.27
CA GLN A 76 -3.72 -0.86 2.56
C GLN A 76 -4.27 -1.22 3.94
N GLU A 77 -4.71 -0.23 4.71
CA GLU A 77 -5.40 -0.46 5.97
C GLU A 77 -6.65 -1.35 5.79
N LYS A 78 -6.98 -2.13 6.83
CA LYS A 78 -8.08 -3.10 6.91
C LYS A 78 -7.94 -4.32 5.99
N THR A 79 -7.68 -4.11 4.69
CA THR A 79 -7.62 -5.20 3.70
C THR A 79 -6.26 -5.88 3.63
N LEU A 80 -5.20 -5.21 4.07
CA LEU A 80 -3.79 -5.65 4.00
C LEU A 80 -3.28 -5.95 2.58
N LYS A 81 -4.05 -5.60 1.54
CA LYS A 81 -3.66 -5.72 0.14
C LYS A 81 -2.44 -4.86 -0.13
N ILE A 82 -1.50 -5.40 -0.92
CA ILE A 82 -0.33 -4.67 -1.36
C ILE A 82 -0.78 -3.57 -2.33
N ARG A 83 -0.26 -2.36 -2.15
CA ARG A 83 -0.54 -1.16 -2.98
C ARG A 83 0.70 -0.53 -3.60
N ALA A 84 1.87 -0.90 -3.14
CA ALA A 84 3.16 -0.65 -3.77
C ALA A 84 4.13 -1.76 -3.33
N ASN A 85 4.93 -2.27 -4.25
CA ASN A 85 5.97 -3.26 -3.99
C ASN A 85 7.02 -3.15 -5.09
N HIS A 86 8.15 -2.51 -4.79
CA HIS A 86 9.26 -2.37 -5.74
C HIS A 86 10.58 -2.18 -5.04
N PHE A 87 11.66 -2.58 -5.71
CA PHE A 87 13.00 -2.23 -5.26
C PHE A 87 13.26 -0.74 -5.44
N VAL A 88 13.99 -0.18 -4.48
CA VAL A 88 14.55 1.15 -4.60
C VAL A 88 15.77 1.05 -5.49
N MET A 89 15.69 1.64 -6.69
CA MET A 89 16.77 1.60 -7.65
C MET A 89 17.78 2.74 -7.39
N PRO A 90 19.09 2.52 -7.64
CA PRO A 90 20.05 3.60 -7.63
C PRO A 90 19.63 4.73 -8.58
N GLY A 91 19.56 5.96 -8.07
CA GLY A 91 19.12 7.11 -8.85
C GLY A 91 17.61 7.38 -8.85
N THR A 92 16.81 6.63 -8.09
CA THR A 92 15.43 7.04 -7.78
C THR A 92 15.46 8.42 -7.12
N LYS A 93 14.90 9.44 -7.80
CA LYS A 93 14.83 10.80 -7.29
C LYS A 93 13.42 11.09 -6.79
N LEU A 94 13.30 11.37 -5.51
CA LEU A 94 12.09 11.95 -4.95
C LEU A 94 12.09 13.46 -5.21
N GLN A 95 10.98 13.93 -5.75
CA GLN A 95 10.73 15.33 -6.01
C GLN A 95 9.58 15.80 -5.15
N GLU A 96 9.73 16.91 -4.45
CA GLU A 96 8.61 17.54 -3.76
C GLU A 96 7.52 17.89 -4.77
N HIS A 97 6.27 17.55 -4.45
CA HIS A 97 5.15 17.90 -5.29
C HIS A 97 4.86 19.40 -5.14
N SER A 98 4.83 20.14 -6.25
CA SER A 98 4.64 21.61 -6.25
C SER A 98 3.38 22.09 -5.51
N GLY A 99 2.35 21.26 -5.44
CA GLY A 99 1.11 21.54 -4.71
C GLY A 99 1.08 21.18 -3.22
N SER A 100 2.13 20.57 -2.65
CA SER A 100 2.15 20.20 -1.22
C SER A 100 3.55 19.87 -0.70
N GLU A 101 3.95 20.55 0.39
CA GLU A 101 5.18 20.25 1.17
C GLU A 101 5.17 18.88 1.87
N LYS A 102 4.03 18.19 1.86
CA LYS A 102 3.84 16.86 2.47
C LYS A 102 3.75 15.76 1.42
N ALA A 103 4.07 16.06 0.16
CA ALA A 103 3.93 15.12 -0.92
C ALA A 103 5.21 15.00 -1.76
N TRP A 104 5.58 13.76 -2.08
CA TRP A 104 6.76 13.44 -2.88
C TRP A 104 6.39 12.55 -4.05
N VAL A 105 6.91 12.90 -5.22
CA VAL A 105 6.70 12.23 -6.50
C VAL A 105 7.97 11.51 -6.93
N TYR A 106 7.83 10.31 -7.47
CA TYR A 106 8.93 9.57 -8.08
C TYR A 106 8.39 8.52 -9.07
N SER A 107 9.23 8.13 -10.02
CA SER A 107 8.94 7.05 -10.97
C SER A 107 9.56 5.73 -10.51
N THR A 108 8.88 4.62 -10.78
CA THR A 108 9.33 3.28 -10.40
C THR A 108 8.75 2.20 -11.32
N VAL A 109 9.25 0.98 -11.21
CA VAL A 109 8.61 -0.23 -11.79
C VAL A 109 8.05 -1.04 -10.63
N ASP A 110 6.72 -1.02 -10.50
CA ASP A 110 5.98 -1.57 -9.36
C ASP A 110 5.43 -2.97 -9.64
N PHE A 111 5.33 -3.80 -8.60
CA PHE A 111 4.82 -5.17 -8.64
C PHE A 111 3.66 -5.43 -7.68
N ALA A 112 2.91 -4.39 -7.26
CA ALA A 112 1.82 -4.58 -6.29
C ALA A 112 0.65 -5.44 -6.84
N ASP A 113 0.47 -5.44 -8.15
CA ASP A 113 -0.60 -6.19 -8.85
C ASP A 113 -0.09 -7.52 -9.45
N GLU A 114 1.02 -8.06 -8.92
CA GLU A 114 1.68 -9.29 -9.40
C GLU A 114 2.18 -9.23 -10.85
N GLU A 115 2.30 -8.02 -11.39
CA GLU A 115 2.82 -7.70 -12.72
C GLU A 115 3.72 -6.47 -12.63
N GLN A 116 4.85 -6.46 -13.36
CA GLN A 116 5.75 -5.31 -13.41
C GLN A 116 5.12 -4.19 -14.24
N ARG A 117 4.86 -3.04 -13.61
CA ARG A 117 4.27 -1.88 -14.27
C ARG A 117 5.09 -0.62 -14.02
N PRO A 118 5.44 0.15 -15.06
CA PRO A 118 6.02 1.47 -14.86
C PRO A 118 4.96 2.39 -14.27
N GLU A 119 5.30 3.05 -13.18
CA GLU A 119 4.37 3.84 -12.39
C GLU A 119 4.99 5.19 -12.00
N LEU A 120 4.16 6.23 -11.99
CA LEU A 120 4.49 7.54 -11.41
C LEU A 120 3.67 7.69 -10.14
N PHE A 121 4.35 7.60 -9.00
CA PHE A 121 3.71 7.63 -7.69
C PHE A 121 3.88 8.97 -7.00
N CYS A 122 2.90 9.29 -6.16
CA CYS A 122 2.95 10.39 -5.22
C CYS A 122 2.52 9.90 -3.83
N PHE A 123 3.43 9.96 -2.86
CA PHE A 123 3.11 9.72 -1.45
C PHE A 123 2.79 11.02 -0.77
N ARG A 124 1.67 11.06 -0.04
CA ARG A 124 1.30 12.17 0.83
C ARG A 124 1.30 11.71 2.29
N PHE A 125 2.22 12.28 3.05
CA PHE A 125 2.44 11.95 4.47
C PHE A 125 1.47 12.72 5.36
N SER A 126 1.14 12.14 6.50
CA SER A 126 0.35 12.82 7.54
C SER A 126 1.16 13.93 8.24
N SER A 127 2.47 13.74 8.39
CA SER A 127 3.42 14.70 8.99
C SER A 127 4.65 14.91 8.10
N ILE A 128 5.23 16.11 8.15
CA ILE A 128 6.46 16.49 7.42
C ILE A 128 7.66 15.70 7.94
N GLU A 129 7.68 15.35 9.23
CA GLU A 129 8.78 14.61 9.87
C GLU A 129 8.98 13.19 9.31
N SER A 130 8.00 12.65 8.59
CA SER A 130 8.06 11.29 8.00
C SER A 130 8.75 11.25 6.64
N ALA A 131 8.93 12.41 6.00
CA ALA A 131 9.49 12.51 4.66
C ALA A 131 11.03 12.41 4.54
N PRO A 132 11.84 12.89 5.50
CA PRO A 132 13.30 12.85 5.42
C PRO A 132 13.90 11.44 5.31
N LEU A 133 13.12 10.40 5.63
CA LEU A 133 13.57 9.01 5.63
C LEU A 133 13.60 8.36 4.24
N LEU A 134 13.08 9.04 3.21
CA LEU A 134 13.01 8.50 1.86
C LEU A 134 14.12 9.00 0.93
N THR A 135 15.00 9.89 1.39
CA THR A 135 16.17 10.30 0.60
C THR A 135 17.12 9.11 0.46
N PHE A 136 17.11 8.45 -0.71
CA PHE A 136 17.98 7.34 -1.08
C PHE A 136 19.32 7.81 -1.62
#